data_AF-A0A3C0BVG7-F1
#
_entry.id   AF-A0A3C0BVG7-F1
#
_cell.length_a   1.000
_cell.length_b   1.000
_cell.length_c   1.000
_cell.angle_alpha   90.00
_cell.angle_beta   90.00
_cell.angle_gamma   90.00
#
_symmetry.space_group_name_H-M   'P 1'
#
loop_
_entity.id
_entity.type
_entity.pdbx_description
1 polymer ?
#
loop_
_entity_poly.entity_id
_entity_poly.type
_entity_poly.pdbx_seq_one_letter_code
_entity_poly.pdbx_strand_id
1 'polypeptide(L)'
;MVAIASQFRFVGNVDDLLSRFGRISTLQGLRYWSVTDNGWQTLITNATALDGPDMARPRADFTVAEMRGGADLYFTETDNRSTRPIIYRMHVTTTSANVMVAIENVTPVQIFMLTVFGPGDLQSVHFLTRTAPGLWSYYGLARTGVAIGTFIGVKEESYVNRALALYSHFAGTPIDPIRP
;
A
#
# COMPACT_ATOMS: atom_id res chain seq x y z
N MET A 1 -14.50 -1.19 3.02
CA MET A 1 -13.53 -2.22 2.57
C MET A 1 -13.47 -2.15 1.06
N VAL A 2 -12.29 -2.31 0.46
CA VAL A 2 -12.10 -2.31 -1.01
C VAL A 2 -11.34 -3.57 -1.40
N ALA A 3 -11.77 -4.24 -2.46
CA ALA A 3 -11.08 -5.38 -3.03
C ALA A 3 -10.77 -5.13 -4.52
N ILE A 4 -9.56 -5.50 -4.95
CA ILE A 4 -9.12 -5.47 -6.33
C ILE A 4 -8.72 -6.89 -6.73
N ALA A 5 -9.36 -7.42 -7.77
CA ALA A 5 -9.01 -8.70 -8.37
C ALA A 5 -8.62 -8.46 -9.82
N SER A 6 -7.44 -8.94 -10.23
CA SER A 6 -6.97 -8.77 -11.61
C SER A 6 -5.98 -9.87 -12.01
N GLN A 7 -5.66 -9.91 -13.30
CA GLN A 7 -4.55 -10.67 -13.85
C GLN A 7 -3.66 -9.73 -14.65
N PHE A 8 -2.35 -9.93 -14.56
CA PHE A 8 -1.39 -9.13 -15.30
C PHE A 8 -0.29 -10.01 -15.89
N ARG A 9 0.22 -9.59 -17.05
CA ARG A 9 1.35 -10.26 -17.70
C ARG A 9 2.64 -9.77 -17.07
N PHE A 10 3.47 -10.71 -16.64
CA PHE A 10 4.75 -10.41 -16.05
C PHE A 10 5.72 -11.58 -16.22
N VAL A 11 6.80 -11.34 -16.96
CA VAL A 11 7.81 -12.35 -17.33
C VAL A 11 8.81 -12.60 -16.19
N GLY A 12 8.78 -11.80 -15.12
CA GLY A 12 9.65 -11.98 -13.96
C GLY A 12 9.22 -13.10 -13.01
N ASN A 13 9.94 -13.16 -11.89
CA ASN A 13 9.75 -14.13 -10.84
C ASN A 13 9.26 -13.46 -9.53
N VAL A 14 9.18 -14.28 -8.47
CA VAL A 14 8.78 -13.82 -7.14
C VAL A 14 9.68 -12.71 -6.63
N ASP A 15 10.99 -12.82 -6.82
CA ASP A 15 11.99 -11.85 -6.33
C ASP A 15 11.81 -10.49 -7.00
N ASP A 16 11.46 -10.48 -8.29
CA ASP A 16 11.16 -9.24 -9.00
C ASP A 16 9.89 -8.57 -8.45
N LEU A 17 8.89 -9.35 -8.04
CA LEU A 17 7.68 -8.83 -7.39
C LEU A 17 8.01 -8.31 -5.99
N LEU A 18 8.77 -9.07 -5.19
CA LEU A 18 9.22 -8.65 -3.87
C LEU A 18 10.03 -7.35 -3.93
N SER A 19 10.89 -7.20 -4.95
CA SER A 19 11.64 -5.97 -5.20
C SER A 19 10.72 -4.77 -5.41
N ARG A 20 9.58 -4.91 -6.10
CA ARG A 20 8.60 -3.82 -6.27
C ARG A 20 7.96 -3.39 -4.95
N PHE A 21 7.65 -4.34 -4.07
CA PHE A 21 7.11 -4.03 -2.74
C PHE A 21 8.19 -3.47 -1.78
N GLY A 22 9.43 -3.96 -1.90
CA GLY A 22 10.54 -3.54 -1.04
C GLY A 22 11.05 -2.12 -1.32
N ARG A 23 10.76 -1.61 -2.53
CA ARG A 23 11.11 -0.25 -2.96
C ARG A 23 10.14 0.80 -2.43
N ILE A 24 10.12 0.98 -1.11
CA ILE A 24 9.25 1.95 -0.43
C ILE A 24 9.40 3.36 -1.01
N SER A 25 10.62 3.77 -1.36
CA SER A 25 10.89 5.07 -1.97
C SER A 25 10.08 5.34 -3.25
N THR A 26 9.67 4.31 -4.00
CA THR A 26 8.91 4.49 -5.25
C THR A 26 7.42 4.78 -5.02
N LEU A 27 6.94 4.67 -3.79
CA LEU A 27 5.60 5.09 -3.41
C LEU A 27 5.49 6.62 -3.36
N GLN A 28 6.58 7.32 -3.09
CA GLN A 28 6.59 8.78 -3.06
C GLN A 28 6.17 9.36 -4.42
N GLY A 29 5.20 10.26 -4.41
CA GLY A 29 4.66 10.90 -5.60
C GLY A 29 3.58 10.07 -6.31
N LEU A 30 3.20 8.90 -5.81
CA LEU A 30 2.11 8.11 -6.36
C LEU A 30 0.84 8.97 -6.46
N ARG A 31 0.17 8.98 -7.61
CA ARG A 31 -1.02 9.81 -7.87
C ARG A 31 -2.28 8.96 -7.98
N TYR A 32 -3.41 9.55 -7.62
CA TYR A 32 -4.74 8.96 -7.81
C TYR A 32 -5.74 10.03 -8.24
N TRP A 33 -6.82 9.63 -8.91
CA TRP A 33 -7.96 10.50 -9.14
C TRP A 33 -8.85 10.52 -7.90
N SER A 34 -9.00 11.68 -7.27
CA SER A 34 -9.97 11.85 -6.20
C SER A 34 -11.32 12.23 -6.80
N VAL A 35 -12.33 11.39 -6.60
CA VAL A 35 -13.73 11.73 -6.91
C VAL A 35 -14.26 12.79 -5.94
N THR A 36 -13.73 12.83 -4.71
CA THR A 36 -14.06 13.87 -3.72
C THR A 36 -13.53 15.25 -4.13
N ASP A 37 -12.28 15.34 -4.60
CA ASP A 37 -11.68 16.63 -5.02
C ASP A 37 -11.79 16.91 -6.53
N ASN A 38 -12.46 16.02 -7.28
CA ASN A 38 -12.61 16.08 -8.74
C ASN A 38 -11.31 16.35 -9.51
N GLY A 39 -10.25 15.59 -9.19
CA GLY A 39 -8.95 15.83 -9.80
C GLY A 39 -7.86 14.85 -9.39
N TRP A 40 -6.73 14.92 -10.11
CA TRP A 40 -5.52 14.18 -9.77
C TRP A 40 -4.84 14.74 -8.53
N GLN A 41 -4.72 13.91 -7.51
CA GLN A 41 -4.03 14.21 -6.25
C GLN A 41 -2.79 13.33 -6.11
N THR A 42 -1.75 13.85 -5.47
CA THR A 42 -0.66 12.99 -4.96
C THR A 42 -1.21 12.24 -3.77
N LEU A 43 -1.21 10.90 -3.80
CA LEU A 43 -1.64 10.04 -2.70
C LEU A 43 -0.60 10.03 -1.59
N ILE A 44 0.64 9.71 -1.93
CA ILE A 44 1.75 9.50 -0.99
C ILE A 44 2.77 10.61 -1.24
N THR A 45 2.88 11.54 -0.30
CA THR A 45 3.76 12.71 -0.42
C THR A 45 5.18 12.41 0.01
N ASN A 46 5.35 11.45 0.92
CA ASN A 46 6.63 10.96 1.39
C ASN A 46 6.51 9.47 1.75
N ALA A 47 7.53 8.67 1.45
CA ALA A 47 7.63 7.29 1.85
C ALA A 47 9.11 6.92 2.09
N THR A 48 9.41 6.22 3.18
CA THR A 48 10.80 5.82 3.52
C THR A 48 10.82 4.55 4.34
N ALA A 49 11.73 3.62 4.03
CA ALA A 49 11.98 2.43 4.85
C ALA A 49 12.67 2.80 6.18
N LEU A 50 12.36 2.07 7.25
CA LEU A 50 12.87 2.32 8.60
C LEU A 50 13.63 1.12 9.15
N ASP A 51 14.64 1.40 9.98
CA ASP A 51 15.30 0.40 10.82
C ASP A 51 14.53 0.21 12.13
N GLY A 52 13.43 -0.55 12.04
CA GLY A 52 12.47 -0.77 13.12
C GLY A 52 11.33 0.26 13.17
N PRO A 53 10.44 0.19 14.17
CA PRO A 53 9.28 1.07 14.30
C PRO A 53 9.65 2.46 14.87
N ASP A 54 10.71 3.08 14.33
CA ASP A 54 11.24 4.37 14.78
C ASP A 54 11.46 5.31 13.59
N MET A 55 10.71 6.42 13.55
CA MET A 55 10.80 7.42 12.48
C MET A 55 12.15 8.13 12.43
N ALA A 56 12.91 8.12 13.54
CA ALA A 56 14.25 8.73 13.60
C ALA A 56 15.32 7.86 12.95
N ARG A 57 14.97 6.66 12.44
CA ARG A 57 15.91 5.70 11.84
C ARG A 57 15.56 5.38 10.38
N PRO A 58 15.56 6.37 9.47
CA PRO A 58 15.39 6.11 8.05
C PRO A 58 16.55 5.30 7.50
N ARG A 59 16.26 4.41 6.55
CA ARG A 59 17.24 3.60 5.84
C ARG A 59 16.86 3.46 4.36
N ALA A 60 17.74 2.80 3.62
CA ALA A 60 17.46 2.42 2.24
C ALA A 60 16.33 1.38 2.15
N ASP A 61 15.71 1.32 0.96
CA ASP A 61 14.68 0.34 0.59
C ASP A 61 15.08 -1.10 0.93
N PHE A 62 14.06 -1.95 1.13
CA PHE A 62 14.27 -3.34 1.53
C PHE A 62 14.86 -4.16 0.39
N THR A 63 15.84 -4.98 0.73
CA THR A 63 16.40 -5.98 -0.18
C THR A 63 15.44 -7.15 -0.35
N VAL A 64 15.56 -7.89 -1.47
CA VAL A 64 14.78 -9.13 -1.68
C VAL A 64 15.03 -10.16 -0.57
N ALA A 65 16.25 -10.22 -0.03
CA ALA A 65 16.59 -11.13 1.07
C ALA A 65 15.79 -10.80 2.33
N GLU A 66 15.67 -9.51 2.68
CA GLU A 66 14.83 -9.05 3.79
C GLU A 66 13.36 -9.33 3.54
N MET A 67 12.87 -9.04 2.33
CA MET A 67 11.49 -9.34 1.91
C MET A 67 11.15 -10.84 1.97
N ARG A 68 12.13 -11.72 1.78
CA ARG A 68 11.97 -13.18 1.93
C ARG A 68 12.11 -13.68 3.36
N GLY A 69 12.77 -12.91 4.22
CA GLY A 69 13.18 -13.35 5.55
C GLY A 69 12.02 -13.62 6.51
N GLY A 70 10.81 -13.13 6.20
CA GLY A 70 9.61 -13.28 7.04
C GLY A 70 9.63 -12.46 8.33
N ALA A 71 10.65 -11.61 8.51
CA ALA A 71 10.69 -10.64 9.59
C ALA A 71 9.74 -9.46 9.30
N ASP A 72 9.29 -8.80 10.36
CA ASP A 72 8.51 -7.58 10.23
C ASP A 72 9.41 -6.44 9.69
N LEU A 73 8.96 -5.82 8.61
CA LEU A 73 9.64 -4.69 7.96
C LEU A 73 8.84 -3.42 8.23
N TYR A 74 9.51 -2.33 8.57
CA TYR A 74 8.84 -1.10 8.99
C TYR A 74 9.15 0.04 8.03
N PHE A 75 8.13 0.79 7.66
CA PHE A 75 8.29 1.96 6.79
C PHE A 75 7.34 3.06 7.21
N THR A 76 7.62 4.28 6.80
CA THR A 76 6.73 5.42 7.03
C THR A 76 6.13 5.90 5.71
N GLU A 77 4.89 6.36 5.76
CA GLU A 77 4.25 7.11 4.68
C GLU A 77 3.60 8.37 5.21
N THR A 78 3.54 9.42 4.40
CA THR A 78 2.62 10.55 4.61
C THR A 78 1.64 10.59 3.44
N ASP A 79 0.38 10.28 3.72
CA ASP A 79 -0.67 10.40 2.72
C ASP A 79 -1.21 11.84 2.63
N ASN A 80 -1.98 12.15 1.59
CA ASN A 80 -2.51 13.50 1.38
C ASN A 80 -3.66 13.92 2.29
N ARG A 81 -4.09 13.07 3.23
CA ARG A 81 -5.18 13.36 4.17
C ARG A 81 -4.75 13.30 5.63
N SER A 82 -3.55 12.80 5.90
CA SER A 82 -2.91 12.73 7.22
C SER A 82 -2.07 13.97 7.45
N THR A 83 -2.05 14.45 8.69
CA THR A 83 -1.23 15.60 9.08
C THR A 83 0.15 15.21 9.59
N ARG A 84 0.37 13.91 9.84
CA ARG A 84 1.63 13.35 10.31
C ARG A 84 1.95 12.07 9.57
N PRO A 85 3.24 11.72 9.41
CA PRO A 85 3.59 10.45 8.82
C PRO A 85 3.15 9.29 9.72
N ILE A 86 2.81 8.18 9.09
CA ILE A 86 2.28 6.97 9.71
C ILE A 86 3.34 5.88 9.53
N ILE A 87 3.72 5.22 10.61
CA ILE A 87 4.55 4.01 10.55
C ILE A 87 3.64 2.83 10.24
N TYR A 88 4.02 2.07 9.22
CA TYR A 88 3.43 0.82 8.82
C TYR A 88 4.38 -0.34 9.11
N ARG A 89 3.80 -1.47 9.46
CA ARG A 89 4.44 -2.78 9.49
C ARG A 89 4.04 -3.55 8.25
N MET A 90 5.02 -4.12 7.57
CA MET A 90 4.87 -5.06 6.47
C MET A 90 5.33 -6.45 6.92
N HIS A 91 4.53 -7.46 6.62
CA HIS A 91 4.87 -8.86 6.80
C HIS A 91 4.73 -9.60 5.47
N VAL A 92 5.74 -10.37 5.09
CA VAL A 92 5.81 -11.02 3.79
C VAL A 92 5.90 -12.53 3.96
N THR A 93 4.99 -13.24 3.31
CA THR A 93 5.01 -14.70 3.20
C THR A 93 5.09 -15.08 1.74
N THR A 94 6.02 -15.95 1.36
CA THR A 94 6.23 -16.30 -0.04
C THR A 94 6.61 -17.76 -0.26
N THR A 95 6.20 -18.30 -1.40
CA THR A 95 6.69 -19.55 -1.98
C THR A 95 7.19 -19.29 -3.40
N SER A 96 7.59 -20.31 -4.15
CA SER A 96 8.01 -20.16 -5.56
C SER A 96 6.91 -19.64 -6.50
N ALA A 97 5.64 -19.80 -6.11
CA ALA A 97 4.48 -19.44 -6.93
C ALA A 97 3.55 -18.42 -6.27
N ASN A 98 3.75 -18.09 -4.99
CA ASN A 98 2.86 -17.21 -4.23
C ASN A 98 3.64 -16.14 -3.48
N VAL A 99 3.07 -14.94 -3.44
CA VAL A 99 3.51 -13.82 -2.61
C VAL A 99 2.30 -13.30 -1.87
N MET A 100 2.42 -13.17 -0.56
CA MET A 100 1.48 -12.48 0.30
C MET A 100 2.23 -11.35 1.01
N VAL A 101 1.75 -10.13 0.85
CA VAL A 101 2.26 -8.95 1.58
C VAL A 101 1.12 -8.40 2.41
N ALA A 102 1.23 -8.50 3.73
CA ALA A 102 0.31 -7.89 4.68
C ALA A 102 0.91 -6.60 5.22
N ILE A 103 0.12 -5.53 5.29
CA ILE A 103 0.53 -4.21 5.76
C ILE A 103 -0.49 -3.71 6.77
N GLU A 104 -0.03 -3.13 7.86
CA GLU A 104 -0.90 -2.43 8.81
C GLU A 104 -0.23 -1.23 9.46
N ASN A 105 -1.02 -0.23 9.87
CA ASN A 105 -0.47 0.91 10.59
C ASN A 105 -0.14 0.53 12.04
N VAL A 106 1.04 0.96 12.52
CA VAL A 106 1.51 0.75 13.90
C VAL A 106 1.35 2.01 14.73
N THR A 107 1.38 3.18 14.08
CA THR A 107 1.06 4.46 14.73
C THR A 107 -0.37 4.90 14.41
N PRO A 108 -1.02 5.68 15.30
CA PRO A 108 -2.33 6.26 15.01
C PRO A 108 -2.29 7.17 13.78
N VAL A 109 -3.40 7.21 13.03
CA VAL A 109 -3.61 8.16 11.95
C VAL A 109 -4.26 9.40 12.49
N GLN A 110 -3.64 10.54 12.24
CA GLN A 110 -4.11 11.83 12.74
C GLN A 110 -4.51 12.75 11.60
N ILE A 111 -5.66 13.40 11.78
CA ILE A 111 -6.12 14.53 10.97
C ILE A 111 -6.21 15.72 11.92
N PHE A 112 -5.34 16.71 11.73
CA PHE A 112 -5.11 17.79 12.68
C PHE A 112 -4.78 17.26 14.08
N MET A 113 -5.63 17.51 15.08
CA MET A 113 -5.46 17.05 16.46
C MET A 113 -6.30 15.79 16.80
N LEU A 114 -7.09 15.28 15.84
CA LEU A 114 -7.96 14.13 16.06
C LEU A 114 -7.28 12.84 15.58
N THR A 115 -7.28 11.82 16.43
CA THR A 115 -6.96 10.45 16.02
C THR A 115 -8.20 9.84 15.37
N VAL A 116 -8.12 9.61 14.05
CA VAL A 116 -9.23 9.05 13.27
C VAL A 116 -9.15 7.53 13.16
N PHE A 117 -7.94 6.97 13.23
CA PHE A 117 -7.68 5.54 13.25
C PHE A 117 -6.59 5.23 14.27
N GLY A 118 -6.80 4.22 15.12
CA GLY A 118 -5.79 3.67 16.01
C GLY A 118 -4.82 2.73 15.28
N PRO A 119 -3.77 2.25 15.97
CA PRO A 119 -2.92 1.17 15.45
C PRO A 119 -3.73 -0.06 15.05
N GLY A 120 -3.45 -0.64 13.88
CA GLY A 120 -4.12 -1.82 13.33
C GLY A 120 -5.47 -1.55 12.66
N ASP A 121 -5.95 -0.31 12.65
CA ASP A 121 -7.21 0.04 11.98
C ASP A 121 -7.06 0.17 10.47
N LEU A 122 -5.91 0.55 9.94
CA LEU A 122 -5.62 0.51 8.52
C LEU A 122 -4.86 -0.76 8.20
N GLN A 123 -5.44 -1.62 7.37
CA GLN A 123 -4.80 -2.86 6.94
C GLN A 123 -5.00 -3.09 5.45
N SER A 124 -3.96 -3.62 4.80
CA SER A 124 -4.07 -4.20 3.47
C SER A 124 -3.36 -5.55 3.39
N VAL A 125 -3.84 -6.38 2.47
CA VAL A 125 -3.15 -7.61 2.09
C VAL A 125 -3.16 -7.75 0.57
N HIS A 126 -2.02 -8.14 0.02
CA HIS A 126 -1.80 -8.33 -1.41
C HIS A 126 -1.37 -9.77 -1.65
N PHE A 127 -2.17 -10.51 -2.40
CA PHE A 127 -1.85 -11.86 -2.87
C PHE A 127 -1.48 -11.82 -4.34
N LEU A 128 -0.32 -12.36 -4.69
CA LEU A 128 0.13 -12.53 -6.06
C LEU A 128 0.44 -14.01 -6.29
N THR A 129 -0.26 -14.64 -7.23
CA THR A 129 -0.10 -16.06 -7.52
C THR A 129 0.21 -16.26 -8.99
N ARG A 130 1.26 -17.02 -9.30
CA ARG A 130 1.58 -17.40 -10.67
C ARG A 130 0.55 -18.43 -11.16
N THR A 131 -0.27 -18.05 -12.13
CA THR A 131 -1.33 -18.92 -12.68
C THR A 131 -0.88 -19.66 -13.94
N ALA A 132 0.05 -19.09 -14.70
CA ALA A 132 0.68 -19.70 -15.87
C ALA A 132 2.07 -19.04 -16.13
N PRO A 133 2.89 -19.59 -17.04
CA PRO A 133 4.11 -18.90 -17.47
C PRO A 133 3.80 -17.48 -17.96
N GLY A 134 4.43 -16.49 -17.34
CA GLY A 134 4.23 -15.07 -17.67
C GLY A 134 2.90 -14.45 -17.22
N LEU A 135 2.05 -15.18 -16.47
CA LEU A 135 0.74 -14.70 -16.03
C LEU A 135 0.60 -14.83 -14.50
N TRP A 136 0.17 -13.74 -13.88
CA TRP A 136 -0.03 -13.64 -12.45
C TRP A 136 -1.44 -13.15 -12.14
N SER A 137 -2.09 -13.77 -11.14
CA SER A 137 -3.25 -13.19 -10.50
C SER A 137 -2.81 -12.25 -9.39
N TYR A 138 -3.56 -11.17 -9.21
CA TYR A 138 -3.45 -10.24 -8.11
C TYR A 138 -4.80 -10.18 -7.38
N TYR A 139 -4.76 -10.32 -6.06
CA TYR A 139 -5.90 -10.06 -5.20
C TYR A 139 -5.45 -9.14 -4.06
N GLY A 140 -5.92 -7.90 -4.07
CA GLY A 140 -5.64 -6.92 -3.04
C GLY A 140 -6.90 -6.64 -2.22
N LEU A 141 -6.78 -6.63 -0.89
CA LEU A 141 -7.84 -6.23 0.02
C LEU A 141 -7.34 -5.10 0.91
N ALA A 142 -8.13 -4.04 1.04
CA ALA A 142 -7.88 -2.96 1.99
C ALA A 142 -9.09 -2.80 2.90
N ARG A 143 -8.84 -2.78 4.21
CA ARG A 143 -9.85 -2.51 5.24
C ARG A 143 -9.42 -1.36 6.12
N THR A 144 -10.41 -0.60 6.56
CA THR A 144 -10.28 0.44 7.56
C THR A 144 -11.12 0.04 8.76
N GLY A 145 -10.67 0.35 9.97
CA GLY A 145 -11.47 0.33 11.18
C GLY A 145 -12.63 1.32 11.10
N VAL A 146 -13.43 1.38 12.15
CA VAL A 146 -14.50 2.38 12.26
C VAL A 146 -13.86 3.70 12.64
N ALA A 147 -13.84 4.67 11.72
CA ALA A 147 -13.30 6.00 12.01
C ALA A 147 -14.08 6.67 13.15
N ILE A 148 -13.37 7.30 14.09
CA ILE A 148 -14.01 8.11 15.13
C ILE A 148 -14.55 9.39 14.48
N GLY A 149 -15.87 9.52 14.48
CA GLY A 149 -16.60 10.58 13.77
C GLY A 149 -16.85 10.20 12.32
N THR A 150 -18.13 10.12 11.94
CA THR A 150 -18.64 9.79 10.60
C THR A 150 -18.31 10.84 9.52
N PHE A 151 -17.25 11.63 9.69
CA PHE A 151 -17.01 12.90 9.00
C PHE A 151 -15.69 12.94 8.24
N ILE A 152 -15.50 12.02 7.30
CA ILE A 152 -14.68 12.35 6.15
C ILE A 152 -15.51 11.96 4.94
N GLY A 153 -16.11 12.96 4.27
CA GLY A 153 -16.90 12.83 3.05
C GLY A 153 -16.08 12.35 1.83
N VAL A 154 -15.13 11.44 2.05
CA VAL A 154 -14.41 10.72 1.02
C VAL A 154 -15.39 9.72 0.44
N LYS A 155 -15.72 9.90 -0.84
CA LYS A 155 -16.60 8.98 -1.54
C LYS A 155 -15.91 7.62 -1.69
N GLU A 156 -16.68 6.54 -1.68
CA GLU A 156 -16.18 5.17 -1.78
C GLU A 156 -15.27 4.98 -3.00
N GLU A 157 -15.61 5.61 -4.13
CA GLU A 157 -14.85 5.57 -5.38
C GLU A 157 -13.45 6.17 -5.23
N SER A 158 -13.24 7.12 -4.32
CA SER A 158 -11.89 7.63 -4.01
C SER A 158 -11.05 6.58 -3.29
N TYR A 159 -11.64 5.73 -2.44
CA TYR A 159 -10.92 4.59 -1.86
C TYR A 159 -10.59 3.53 -2.91
N VAL A 160 -11.52 3.27 -3.84
CA VAL A 160 -11.26 2.38 -4.98
C VAL A 160 -10.11 2.91 -5.83
N ASN A 161 -10.09 4.20 -6.17
CA ASN A 161 -9.02 4.80 -6.97
C ASN A 161 -7.66 4.79 -6.26
N ARG A 162 -7.62 4.90 -4.93
CA ARG A 162 -6.39 4.70 -4.15
C ARG A 162 -5.89 3.26 -4.26
N ALA A 163 -6.78 2.29 -4.11
CA ALA A 163 -6.42 0.87 -4.26
C ALA A 163 -5.96 0.54 -5.70
N LEU A 164 -6.60 1.14 -6.72
CA LEU A 164 -6.19 1.01 -8.13
C LEU A 164 -4.81 1.64 -8.39
N ALA A 165 -4.49 2.78 -7.77
CA ALA A 165 -3.17 3.40 -7.90
C ALA A 165 -2.07 2.50 -7.33
N LEU A 166 -2.28 1.92 -6.13
CA LEU A 166 -1.36 0.96 -5.52
C LEU A 166 -1.24 -0.33 -6.35
N TYR A 167 -2.36 -0.88 -6.81
CA TYR A 167 -2.35 -2.02 -7.74
C TYR A 167 -1.51 -1.70 -8.99
N SER A 168 -1.76 -0.56 -9.63
CA SER A 168 -1.07 -0.16 -10.85
C SER A 168 0.44 -0.05 -10.63
N HIS A 169 0.84 0.47 -9.46
CA HIS A 169 2.23 0.56 -9.04
C HIS A 169 2.88 -0.81 -8.90
N PHE A 170 2.28 -1.72 -8.12
CA PHE A 170 2.87 -3.05 -7.84
C PHE A 170 2.78 -4.01 -9.04
N ALA A 171 1.67 -4.00 -9.77
CA ALA A 171 1.50 -4.80 -10.99
C ALA A 171 2.32 -4.24 -12.16
N GLY A 172 2.71 -2.96 -12.11
CA GLY A 172 3.38 -2.27 -13.21
C GLY A 172 2.48 -2.16 -14.45
N THR A 173 1.16 -2.09 -14.23
CA THR A 173 0.14 -1.99 -15.28
C THR A 173 -0.74 -0.79 -14.95
N PRO A 174 -0.67 0.32 -15.70
CA PRO A 174 -1.55 1.46 -15.50
C PRO A 174 -3.01 1.05 -15.67
N ILE A 175 -3.86 1.42 -14.72
CA ILE A 175 -5.31 1.28 -14.82
C ILE A 175 -5.95 2.66 -14.77
N ASP A 176 -6.92 2.90 -15.66
CA ASP A 176 -7.70 4.11 -15.62
C ASP A 176 -8.52 4.20 -14.33
N PRO A 177 -8.52 5.35 -13.65
CA PRO A 177 -9.31 5.53 -12.45
C PRO A 177 -10.81 5.62 -12.79
N ILE A 178 -11.65 5.30 -11.80
CA ILE A 178 -13.08 5.58 -11.87
C ILE A 178 -13.28 7.10 -11.81
N ARG A 179 -14.02 7.63 -12.78
CA ARG A 179 -14.45 9.03 -12.84
C ARG A 179 -15.98 9.08 -12.80
N PRO A 180 -16.57 10.13 -12.19
CA PRO A 180 -18.02 10.35 -12.22
C PRO A 180 -18.52 10.67 -13.63
#